data_AF-A0A2Y9FMC4-F1
#
_entry.id   AF-A0A2Y9FMC4-F1
#
_cell.length_a   1.000
_cell.length_b   1.000
_cell.length_c   1.000
_cell.angle_alpha   90.00
_cell.angle_beta   90.00
_cell.angle_gamma   90.00
#
_symmetry.space_group_name_H-M   'P 1'
#
loop_
_entity.id
_entity.type
_entity.pdbx_description
1 polymer ?
#
loop_
_entity_poly.entity_id
_entity_poly.type
_entity_poly.pdbx_seq_one_letter_code
_entity_poly.pdbx_strand_id
1 'polypeptide(L)'
;MAERGLPRRAGLTEITGNKTSVAMASSDVKPKSVSHAKKWSEEIENLYRFQHAGYRDEAEYKQVKQVSMVDRWPETGYVKKLQRRDNTFYYYNRQRECDDKEVHKVKIYAY
;
A
#
# COMPACT_ATOMS: atom_id res chain seq x y z
N MET A 1 6.38 61.91 -31.30
CA MET A 1 4.96 61.70 -31.68
C MET A 1 4.84 60.26 -32.17
N ALA A 2 3.97 59.36 -31.69
CA ALA A 2 2.67 59.51 -31.07
C ALA A 2 2.42 58.46 -29.98
N GLU A 3 1.54 58.85 -29.05
CA GLU A 3 1.03 58.10 -27.90
C GLU A 3 -0.08 57.09 -28.27
N ARG A 4 -0.51 56.31 -27.26
CA ARG A 4 -1.73 55.46 -27.10
C ARG A 4 -1.38 53.97 -27.01
N GLY A 5 -1.77 53.19 -26.00
CA GLY A 5 -2.60 53.40 -24.81
C GLY A 5 -2.79 52.02 -24.14
N LEU A 6 -2.64 51.93 -22.83
CA LEU A 6 -2.92 50.73 -22.03
C LEU A 6 -4.43 50.55 -21.85
N PRO A 7 -4.90 49.30 -21.72
CA PRO A 7 -5.72 49.00 -20.55
C PRO A 7 -5.32 47.73 -19.79
N ARG A 8 -5.50 47.85 -18.49
CA ARG A 8 -5.40 46.85 -17.42
C ARG A 8 -6.42 45.72 -17.59
N ARG A 9 -6.07 44.49 -17.18
CA ARG A 9 -6.88 43.48 -16.46
C ARG A 9 -5.99 42.23 -16.26
N ALA A 10 -5.57 41.91 -15.04
CA ALA A 10 -6.28 41.13 -14.02
C ALA A 10 -6.56 39.69 -14.46
N GLY A 11 -5.85 38.73 -13.85
CA GLY A 11 -6.09 37.30 -14.02
C GLY A 11 -4.90 36.43 -13.67
N LEU A 12 -4.58 36.35 -12.38
CA LEU A 12 -3.76 35.27 -11.81
C LEU A 12 -4.52 33.96 -12.02
N THR A 13 -3.96 32.98 -12.72
CA THR A 13 -4.40 31.59 -12.62
C THR A 13 -3.20 30.68 -12.45
N GLU A 14 -3.04 30.22 -11.23
CA GLU A 14 -2.14 29.16 -10.81
C GLU A 14 -2.45 27.87 -11.60
N ILE A 15 -1.48 27.37 -12.35
CA ILE A 15 -1.54 26.02 -12.91
C ILE A 15 -1.11 25.01 -11.85
N THR A 16 -2.05 24.58 -11.01
CA THR A 16 -1.87 23.39 -10.17
C THR A 16 -1.95 22.14 -11.07
N GLY A 17 -0.79 21.68 -11.56
CA GLY A 17 -0.65 20.49 -12.40
C GLY A 17 -0.28 19.27 -11.58
N ASN A 18 -1.12 18.90 -10.61
CA ASN A 18 -0.80 17.81 -9.68
C ASN A 18 -1.15 16.47 -10.32
N LYS A 19 -0.11 15.82 -10.83
CA LYS A 19 0.14 14.36 -10.77
C LYS A 19 -1.01 13.45 -11.24
N THR A 20 -0.84 13.00 -12.49
CA THR A 20 -1.40 11.79 -13.11
C THR A 20 -1.81 10.74 -12.08
N SER A 21 -3.11 10.63 -11.83
CA SER A 21 -3.70 9.51 -11.10
C SER A 21 -4.02 8.46 -12.13
N VAL A 22 -3.02 7.61 -12.41
CA VAL A 22 -3.17 6.41 -13.24
C VAL A 22 -4.24 5.54 -12.58
N ALA A 23 -5.44 5.58 -13.15
CA ALA A 23 -6.52 4.65 -12.85
C ALA A 23 -6.14 3.29 -13.43
N MET A 24 -5.52 2.44 -12.60
CA MET A 24 -5.50 1.00 -12.86
C MET A 24 -6.64 0.40 -12.06
N ALA A 25 -7.76 0.17 -12.74
CA ALA A 25 -8.88 -0.61 -12.24
C ALA A 25 -8.36 -1.97 -11.80
N SER A 26 -8.48 -2.25 -10.51
CA SER A 26 -7.94 -3.45 -9.90
C SER A 26 -8.78 -3.76 -8.68
N SER A 27 -10.05 -4.12 -8.93
CA SER A 27 -11.00 -4.62 -7.93
C SER A 27 -10.88 -3.92 -6.59
N ASP A 28 -11.03 -2.59 -6.61
CA ASP A 28 -11.01 -1.73 -5.43
C ASP A 28 -12.25 -2.01 -4.57
N VAL A 29 -12.30 -3.16 -3.90
CA VAL A 29 -13.09 -3.25 -2.68
C VAL A 29 -12.43 -2.21 -1.78
N LYS A 30 -13.04 -1.04 -1.66
CA LYS A 30 -12.53 0.01 -0.79
C LYS A 30 -12.79 -0.49 0.63
N PRO A 31 -11.78 -0.59 1.50
CA PRO A 31 -12.05 -1.03 2.86
C PRO A 31 -12.99 -0.02 3.50
N LYS A 32 -14.14 -0.50 3.99
CA LYS A 32 -15.14 0.33 4.66
C LYS A 32 -14.54 1.02 5.88
N SER A 33 -13.65 0.32 6.57
CA SER A 33 -12.95 0.81 7.76
C SER A 33 -11.55 0.22 7.83
N VAL A 34 -10.60 1.03 8.29
CA VAL A 34 -9.29 0.55 8.71
C VAL A 34 -9.27 0.49 10.24
N SER A 35 -8.95 -0.67 10.79
CA SER A 35 -8.79 -0.88 12.23
C SER A 35 -7.35 -1.28 12.52
N HIS A 36 -6.89 -1.06 13.74
CA HIS A 36 -5.57 -1.53 14.16
C HIS A 36 -5.73 -2.88 14.87
N ALA A 37 -4.78 -3.78 14.66
CA ALA A 37 -4.80 -5.03 15.39
C ALA A 37 -4.59 -4.78 16.89
N LYS A 38 -5.45 -5.38 17.71
CA LYS A 38 -5.35 -5.33 19.19
C LYS A 38 -4.68 -6.56 19.78
N LYS A 39 -4.62 -7.64 19.01
CA LYS A 39 -4.04 -8.92 19.41
C LYS A 39 -3.28 -9.47 18.23
N TRP A 40 -2.18 -10.13 18.52
CA TRP A 40 -1.47 -10.91 17.51
C TRP A 40 -2.30 -12.13 17.13
N SER A 41 -2.43 -12.34 15.82
CA SER A 41 -2.97 -13.57 15.22
C SER A 41 -2.17 -13.85 13.95
N GLU A 42 -2.29 -15.06 13.41
CA GLU A 42 -1.61 -15.49 12.18
C GLU A 42 -1.94 -14.57 11.00
N GLU A 43 -3.19 -14.09 10.92
CA GLU A 43 -3.64 -13.10 9.95
C GLU A 43 -2.92 -11.75 10.12
N ILE A 44 -2.72 -11.30 11.36
CA ILE A 44 -2.04 -10.04 11.68
C ILE A 44 -0.55 -10.11 11.33
N GLU A 45 0.10 -11.24 11.61
CA GLU A 45 1.48 -11.51 11.20
C GLU A 45 1.61 -11.45 9.67
N ASN A 46 0.67 -12.05 8.94
CA ASN A 46 0.66 -12.03 7.49
C ASN A 46 0.47 -10.59 6.98
N LEU A 47 -0.53 -9.88 7.51
CA LEU A 47 -0.79 -8.47 7.19
C LEU A 47 0.42 -7.57 7.51
N TYR A 48 1.11 -7.79 8.63
CA TYR A 48 2.34 -7.08 8.97
C TYR A 48 3.39 -7.27 7.88
N ARG A 49 3.63 -8.52 7.45
CA ARG A 49 4.61 -8.83 6.40
C ARG A 49 4.24 -8.22 5.05
N PHE A 50 2.96 -8.28 4.68
CA PHE A 50 2.46 -7.61 3.47
C PHE A 50 2.73 -6.10 3.56
N GLN A 51 2.35 -5.46 4.66
CA GLN A 51 2.56 -4.03 4.89
C GLN A 51 4.03 -3.64 4.92
N HIS A 52 4.88 -4.47 5.51
CA HIS A 52 6.32 -4.26 5.55
C HIS A 52 6.94 -4.29 4.14
N ALA A 53 6.44 -5.17 3.27
CA ALA A 53 6.84 -5.21 1.86
C ALA A 53 6.22 -4.07 1.01
N GLY A 54 5.28 -3.30 1.57
CA GLY A 54 4.59 -2.18 0.90
C GLY A 54 3.28 -2.57 0.20
N TYR A 55 2.66 -3.67 0.63
CA TYR A 55 1.36 -4.18 0.17
C TYR A 55 0.33 -4.08 1.30
N ARG A 56 -0.93 -3.80 0.98
CA ARG A 56 -1.97 -3.75 2.03
C ARG A 56 -2.34 -5.13 2.56
N ASP A 57 -2.39 -6.11 1.66
CA ASP A 57 -2.87 -7.46 1.92
C ASP A 57 -2.37 -8.42 0.84
N GLU A 58 -2.73 -9.70 0.98
CA GLU A 58 -2.37 -10.74 0.01
C GLU A 58 -2.97 -10.47 -1.37
N ALA A 59 -4.21 -9.97 -1.48
CA ALA A 59 -4.85 -9.77 -2.77
C ALA A 59 -4.10 -8.70 -3.56
N GLU A 60 -3.71 -7.60 -2.91
CA GLU A 60 -2.88 -6.57 -3.54
C GLU A 60 -1.51 -7.13 -3.95
N TYR A 61 -0.88 -7.97 -3.14
CA TYR A 61 0.38 -8.63 -3.51
C TYR A 61 0.21 -9.54 -4.75
N LYS A 62 -0.79 -10.42 -4.73
CA LYS A 62 -1.11 -11.33 -5.85
C LYS A 62 -1.39 -10.55 -7.14
N GLN A 63 -2.07 -9.41 -7.02
CA GLN A 63 -2.41 -8.56 -8.15
C GLN A 63 -1.20 -7.79 -8.70
N VAL A 64 -0.44 -7.11 -7.82
CA VAL A 64 0.73 -6.32 -8.23
C VAL A 64 1.84 -7.21 -8.79
N LYS A 65 2.05 -8.39 -8.21
CA LYS A 65 3.05 -9.34 -8.70
C LYS A 65 2.53 -10.29 -9.76
N GLN A 66 1.23 -10.25 -10.05
CA GLN A 66 0.54 -11.22 -10.89
C GLN A 66 0.96 -12.66 -10.54
N VAL A 67 1.12 -12.92 -9.24
CA VAL A 67 1.58 -14.20 -8.71
C VAL A 67 0.38 -14.96 -8.18
N SER A 68 0.22 -16.20 -8.63
CA SER A 68 -0.91 -17.04 -8.18
C SER A 68 -0.70 -17.58 -6.76
N MET A 69 0.56 -17.72 -6.32
CA MET A 69 0.92 -18.34 -5.04
C MET A 69 1.98 -17.53 -4.30
N VAL A 70 1.70 -17.21 -3.04
CA VAL A 70 2.67 -16.61 -2.12
C VAL A 70 3.46 -17.74 -1.46
N ASP A 71 4.78 -17.58 -1.34
CA ASP A 71 5.62 -18.55 -0.65
C ASP A 71 5.32 -18.46 0.86
N ARG A 72 4.75 -19.52 1.42
CA ARG A 72 4.40 -19.61 2.84
C ARG A 72 5.11 -20.80 3.47
N TRP A 73 5.42 -20.69 4.76
CA TRP A 73 5.98 -21.78 5.54
C TRP A 73 4.92 -22.87 5.77
N PRO A 74 5.20 -24.15 5.53
CA PRO A 74 4.21 -25.22 5.71
C PRO A 74 3.90 -25.52 7.19
N GLU A 75 4.80 -25.17 8.12
CA GLU A 75 4.60 -25.39 9.56
C GLU A 75 3.67 -24.36 10.19
N THR A 76 3.86 -23.08 9.87
CA THR A 76 3.15 -21.97 10.52
C THR A 76 2.18 -21.24 9.60
N GLY A 77 2.19 -21.54 8.30
CA GLY A 77 1.40 -20.82 7.29
C GLY A 77 1.87 -19.38 7.04
N TYR A 78 2.98 -18.93 7.65
CA TYR A 78 3.43 -17.55 7.51
C TYR A 78 4.14 -17.28 6.20
N VAL A 79 4.00 -16.05 5.71
CA VAL A 79 4.64 -15.59 4.49
C VAL A 79 6.16 -15.71 4.62
N LYS A 80 6.78 -16.59 3.84
CA LYS A 80 8.22 -16.86 3.86
C LYS A 80 9.01 -15.83 3.06
N LYS A 81 8.49 -15.44 1.90
CA LYS A 81 9.13 -14.44 1.05
C LYS A 81 8.10 -13.54 0.38
N LEU A 82 8.37 -12.24 0.34
CA LEU A 82 7.61 -11.29 -0.47
C LEU A 82 8.54 -10.51 -1.36
N GLN A 83 8.13 -10.34 -2.60
CA GLN A 83 8.84 -9.48 -3.53
C GLN A 83 8.26 -8.06 -3.48
N ARG A 84 9.09 -7.04 -3.31
CA ARG A 84 8.68 -5.63 -3.39
C ARG A 84 8.40 -5.21 -4.83
N ARG A 85 7.80 -4.04 -5.00
CA ARG A 85 7.59 -3.40 -6.33
C ARG A 85 8.90 -3.21 -7.12
N ASP A 86 10.01 -3.06 -6.42
CA ASP A 86 11.37 -2.91 -6.98
C ASP A 86 12.05 -4.25 -7.36
N ASN A 87 11.31 -5.37 -7.37
CA ASN A 87 11.82 -6.74 -7.59
C ASN A 87 12.79 -7.28 -6.53
N THR A 88 13.13 -6.50 -5.51
CA THR A 88 13.85 -6.98 -4.32
C THR A 88 12.99 -7.93 -3.49
N PHE A 89 13.58 -9.00 -2.96
CA PHE A 89 12.89 -9.99 -2.12
C PHE A 89 13.16 -9.74 -0.62
N TYR A 90 12.09 -9.65 0.17
CA TYR A 90 12.12 -9.77 1.61
C TYR A 90 11.90 -11.21 2.01
N TYR A 91 12.77 -11.71 2.88
CA TYR A 91 12.64 -13.01 3.52
C TYR A 91 12.20 -12.80 4.95
N TYR A 92 11.22 -13.58 5.38
CA TYR A 92 10.71 -13.54 6.74
C TYR A 92 10.89 -14.90 7.40
N ASN A 93 11.17 -14.88 8.70
CA ASN A 93 11.31 -16.09 9.49
C ASN A 93 9.99 -16.87 9.58
N ARG A 94 10.11 -18.18 9.76
CA ARG A 94 8.96 -19.05 10.05
C ARG A 94 8.37 -18.84 11.44
N GLN A 95 9.14 -18.22 12.32
CA GLN A 95 8.75 -17.87 13.68
C GLN A 95 8.02 -16.52 13.69
N ARG A 96 7.30 -16.26 14.79
CA ARG A 96 6.64 -14.98 15.07
C ARG A 96 7.70 -13.89 15.18
N GLU A 97 7.73 -12.99 14.19
CA GLU A 97 8.56 -11.79 14.23
C GLU A 97 7.73 -10.58 14.71
N CYS A 98 6.38 -10.66 14.62
CA CYS A 98 5.52 -9.58 15.09
C CYS A 98 5.39 -9.64 16.62
N ASP A 99 6.22 -8.85 17.28
CA ASP A 99 6.10 -8.55 18.71
C ASP A 99 4.76 -7.85 18.99
N ASP A 100 4.22 -7.96 20.19
CA ASP A 100 2.93 -7.35 20.55
C ASP A 100 2.94 -5.82 20.36
N LYS A 101 4.13 -5.21 20.48
CA LYS A 101 4.37 -3.80 20.19
C LYS A 101 4.16 -3.41 18.72
N GLU A 102 4.33 -4.36 17.80
CA GLU A 102 4.16 -4.15 16.36
C GLU A 102 2.77 -4.51 15.86
N VAL A 103 2.06 -5.39 16.55
CA VAL A 103 0.64 -5.72 16.29
C VAL A 103 -0.19 -4.46 16.17
N HIS A 104 -0.04 -3.52 17.11
CA HIS A 104 -0.79 -2.26 17.12
C HIS A 104 -0.47 -1.34 15.94
N LYS A 105 0.62 -1.57 15.21
CA LYS A 105 0.99 -0.84 13.99
C LYS A 105 0.37 -1.46 12.74
N VAL A 106 -0.07 -2.73 12.82
CA VAL A 106 -0.68 -3.45 11.70
C VAL A 106 -2.07 -2.88 11.44
N LYS A 107 -2.27 -2.41 10.21
CA LYS A 107 -3.57 -1.96 9.73
C LYS A 107 -4.35 -3.15 9.21
N ILE A 108 -5.50 -3.41 9.82
CA ILE A 108 -6.49 -4.38 9.36
C ILE A 108 -7.49 -3.61 8.50
N TYR A 109 -7.57 -4.00 7.24
CA TYR A 109 -8.53 -3.47 6.30
C TYR A 109 -9.79 -4.34 6.34
N ALA A 110 -10.90 -3.79 6.82
CA ALA A 110 -12.20 -4.45 6.81
C ALA A 110 -12.98 -4.01 5.57
N TYR A 111 -13.41 -4.98 4.78
CA TYR A 111 -14.12 -4.79 3.51
C TYR A 111 -15.61 -5.13 3.65
#